data_AF-B1X3T5-F1
#
_entry.id   AF-B1X3T5-F1
#
_cell.length_a   1.000
_cell.length_b   1.000
_cell.length_c   1.000
_cell.angle_alpha   90.00
_cell.angle_beta   90.00
_cell.angle_gamma   90.00
#
_symmetry.space_group_name_H-M   'P 1'
#
loop_
_entity.id
_entity.type
_entity.pdbx_description
1 polymer ?
#
loop_
_entity_poly.entity_id
_entity_poly.type
_entity_poly.pdbx_seq_one_letter_code
_entity_poly.pdbx_strand_id
1 'polypeptide(L)'
;MLQFSKYHGLGNDFLIIDGRSWPANFMFANPDPEWVRHLCDRHFGVGADGVIIILSPTLEGDWRMRIFNADGTEAQMCGNGIRCISKFLADSDKVMVGHKWKIETLAGIIVSELKENDMIYVDMGIPILSPHDIPTRLSVGQDNIAIGLIETNGITWSVAAAGMGNPHIVIPVKDAEDIDIEKFGPLLEEHFAFPTQTNVHFLQVIEHNHLKLRTWERGVGVTFACGTGACAALIVAHSLGLSDKEAQIDLPGGSLLVNWETIDNHISIIGSAKAIFDGVLTPELTPIVSEVAQTFNEIEKVEMVEENIPTFEKVLCTIVCVNGCLHPDNCPSLKARINVSDFLNKHSLDEMLALANDSIESRLRAKSETDAQTSI
;
A
#
# COMPACT_ATOMS: atom_id res chain seq x y z
N MET A 1 -19.05 0.77 -16.73
CA MET A 1 -17.77 1.43 -16.99
C MET A 1 -17.33 2.11 -15.70
N LEU A 2 -16.09 1.89 -15.27
CA LEU A 2 -15.57 2.43 -14.01
C LEU A 2 -14.79 3.73 -14.29
N GLN A 3 -15.14 4.82 -13.59
CA GLN A 3 -14.45 6.10 -13.71
C GLN A 3 -13.26 6.17 -12.75
N PHE A 4 -12.23 6.89 -13.14
CA PHE A 4 -11.09 7.20 -12.28
C PHE A 4 -10.56 8.61 -12.57
N SER A 5 -9.85 9.16 -11.60
CA SER A 5 -9.10 10.41 -11.75
C SER A 5 -7.63 10.19 -11.43
N LYS A 6 -6.74 10.62 -12.31
CA LYS A 6 -5.30 10.49 -12.10
C LYS A 6 -4.74 11.75 -11.43
N TYR A 7 -4.05 11.55 -10.32
CA TYR A 7 -3.41 12.62 -9.54
C TYR A 7 -1.95 12.30 -9.30
N HIS A 8 -1.16 13.31 -8.93
CA HIS A 8 0.15 13.09 -8.34
C HIS A 8 0.46 14.06 -7.20
N GLY A 9 1.22 13.58 -6.23
CA GLY A 9 1.80 14.38 -5.16
C GLY A 9 3.31 14.33 -5.26
N LEU A 10 3.91 15.42 -5.76
CA LEU A 10 5.38 15.51 -5.98
C LEU A 10 5.95 14.36 -6.85
N GLY A 11 5.21 14.00 -7.89
CA GLY A 11 5.65 12.99 -8.88
C GLY A 11 5.21 11.56 -8.55
N ASN A 12 4.85 11.28 -7.30
CA ASN A 12 4.23 10.01 -6.93
C ASN A 12 2.75 10.01 -7.38
N ASP A 13 2.43 9.19 -8.38
CA ASP A 13 1.16 9.25 -9.12
C ASP A 13 0.18 8.12 -8.80
N PHE A 14 -1.10 8.46 -8.69
CA PHE A 14 -2.17 7.56 -8.26
C PHE A 14 -3.40 7.62 -9.16
N LEU A 15 -4.09 6.49 -9.29
CA LEU A 15 -5.44 6.43 -9.84
C LEU A 15 -6.43 6.46 -8.67
N ILE A 16 -7.23 7.51 -8.60
CA ILE A 16 -8.27 7.67 -7.59
C ILE A 16 -9.60 7.16 -8.14
N ILE A 17 -10.25 6.28 -7.40
CA ILE A 17 -11.57 5.74 -7.71
C ILE A 17 -12.54 6.14 -6.60
N ASP A 18 -13.58 6.88 -6.98
CA ASP A 18 -14.61 7.34 -6.05
C ASP A 18 -15.68 6.26 -5.84
N GLY A 19 -15.56 5.55 -4.73
CA GLY A 19 -16.52 4.56 -4.26
C GLY A 19 -17.34 5.02 -3.05
N ARG A 20 -17.42 6.32 -2.78
CA ARG A 20 -18.11 6.87 -1.59
C ARG A 20 -19.58 6.47 -1.48
N SER A 21 -20.23 6.21 -2.63
CA SER A 21 -21.63 5.79 -2.72
C SER A 21 -21.81 4.27 -2.89
N TRP A 22 -20.75 3.48 -2.82
CA TRP A 22 -20.83 2.04 -3.02
C TRP A 22 -21.30 1.31 -1.77
N PRO A 23 -22.15 0.27 -1.91
CA PRO A 23 -22.40 -0.66 -0.82
C PRO A 23 -21.10 -1.31 -0.31
N ALA A 24 -21.04 -1.66 0.97
CA ALA A 24 -19.83 -2.23 1.59
C ALA A 24 -19.34 -3.53 0.93
N ASN A 25 -20.26 -4.31 0.33
CA ASN A 25 -19.98 -5.55 -0.39
C ASN A 25 -19.77 -5.36 -1.90
N PHE A 26 -19.64 -4.12 -2.36
CA PHE A 26 -19.41 -3.84 -3.78
C PHE A 26 -18.04 -4.37 -4.21
N MET A 27 -17.97 -5.03 -5.37
CA MET A 27 -16.78 -5.79 -5.79
C MET A 27 -15.50 -4.94 -5.81
N PHE A 28 -15.60 -3.67 -6.21
CA PHE A 28 -14.46 -2.76 -6.31
C PHE A 28 -14.03 -2.20 -4.97
N ALA A 29 -14.81 -2.39 -3.90
CA ALA A 29 -14.38 -2.03 -2.55
C ALA A 29 -13.22 -2.91 -2.07
N ASN A 30 -13.02 -4.10 -2.65
CA ASN A 30 -11.88 -4.99 -2.40
C ASN A 30 -11.36 -5.59 -3.72
N PRO A 31 -10.51 -4.85 -4.46
CA PRO A 31 -10.04 -5.27 -5.77
C PRO A 31 -9.14 -6.51 -5.71
N ASP A 32 -9.13 -7.28 -6.80
CA ASP A 32 -8.13 -8.32 -7.06
C ASP A 32 -6.74 -7.66 -7.22
N PRO A 33 -5.70 -8.10 -6.50
CA PRO A 33 -4.33 -7.62 -6.68
C PRO A 33 -3.83 -7.69 -8.13
N GLU A 34 -4.22 -8.71 -8.91
CA GLU A 34 -3.83 -8.79 -10.32
C GLU A 34 -4.43 -7.67 -11.16
N TRP A 35 -5.66 -7.27 -10.84
CA TRP A 35 -6.30 -6.16 -11.52
C TRP A 35 -5.59 -4.83 -11.20
N VAL A 36 -5.19 -4.62 -9.94
CA VAL A 36 -4.39 -3.45 -9.56
C VAL A 36 -3.05 -3.44 -10.31
N ARG A 37 -2.34 -4.58 -10.34
CA ARG A 37 -1.09 -4.72 -11.10
C ARG A 37 -1.26 -4.34 -12.56
N HIS A 38 -2.28 -4.88 -13.20
CA HIS A 38 -2.56 -4.61 -14.60
C HIS A 38 -2.90 -3.13 -14.85
N LEU A 39 -3.68 -2.52 -13.96
CA LEU A 39 -4.08 -1.12 -14.09
C LEU A 39 -2.89 -0.16 -13.89
N CYS A 40 -2.01 -0.48 -12.94
CA CYS A 40 -0.80 0.30 -12.64
C CYS A 40 0.34 0.09 -13.63
N ASP A 41 0.30 -0.95 -14.48
CA ASP A 41 1.29 -1.15 -15.53
C ASP A 41 1.35 0.08 -16.46
N ARG A 42 2.54 0.64 -16.65
CA ARG A 42 2.74 1.89 -17.40
C ARG A 42 2.68 1.74 -18.92
N HIS A 43 2.72 0.51 -19.45
CA HIS A 43 2.70 0.23 -20.89
C HIS A 43 1.37 -0.38 -21.35
N PHE A 44 0.83 -1.30 -20.55
CA PHE A 44 -0.37 -2.09 -20.86
C PHE A 44 -1.59 -1.68 -20.03
N GLY A 45 -1.39 -0.90 -18.97
CA GLY A 45 -2.43 -0.32 -18.14
C GLY A 45 -2.58 1.19 -18.35
N VAL A 46 -3.12 1.85 -17.33
CA VAL A 46 -3.17 3.33 -17.27
C VAL A 46 -1.84 3.89 -16.78
N GLY A 47 -1.11 3.11 -15.98
CA GLY A 47 0.16 3.50 -15.37
C GLY A 47 -0.03 4.33 -14.12
N ALA A 48 0.48 3.87 -12.97
CA ALA A 48 0.54 4.64 -11.73
C ALA A 48 1.43 3.92 -10.70
N ASP A 49 1.85 4.61 -9.65
CA ASP A 49 2.50 3.98 -8.50
C ASP A 49 1.49 3.23 -7.60
N GLY A 50 0.20 3.52 -7.74
CA GLY A 50 -0.86 2.81 -7.03
C GLY A 50 -2.28 3.25 -7.39
N VAL A 51 -3.24 2.51 -6.84
CA VAL A 51 -4.68 2.80 -6.91
C VAL A 51 -5.16 3.19 -5.53
N ILE A 52 -5.91 4.29 -5.44
CA ILE A 52 -6.57 4.73 -4.21
C ILE A 52 -8.08 4.62 -4.41
N ILE A 53 -8.76 3.95 -3.48
CA ILE A 53 -10.21 3.80 -3.48
C ILE A 53 -10.76 4.54 -2.27
N ILE A 54 -11.65 5.50 -2.52
CA ILE A 54 -12.34 6.25 -1.49
C ILE A 54 -13.67 5.55 -1.21
N LEU A 55 -13.93 5.19 0.04
CA LEU A 55 -15.10 4.43 0.47
C LEU A 55 -15.81 5.17 1.61
N SER A 56 -17.04 4.73 1.92
CA SER A 56 -17.69 5.13 3.16
C SER A 56 -16.84 4.69 4.38
N PRO A 57 -16.79 5.51 5.44
CA PRO A 57 -16.03 5.19 6.65
C PRO A 57 -16.64 4.01 7.42
N THR A 58 -15.82 3.30 8.18
CA THR A 58 -16.24 2.28 9.16
C THR A 58 -16.03 2.71 10.61
N LEU A 59 -15.19 3.72 10.84
CA LEU A 59 -14.97 4.41 12.11
C LEU A 59 -15.63 5.80 12.08
N GLU A 60 -15.45 6.59 13.15
CA GLU A 60 -15.87 8.00 13.23
C GLU A 60 -14.99 8.94 12.38
N GLY A 61 -14.92 8.68 11.07
CA GLY A 61 -14.28 9.53 10.06
C GLY A 61 -15.29 10.02 9.02
N ASP A 62 -14.83 10.88 8.10
CA ASP A 62 -15.64 11.38 6.98
C ASP A 62 -15.61 10.37 5.83
N TRP A 63 -14.44 9.81 5.53
CA TRP A 63 -14.21 8.86 4.44
C TRP A 63 -13.17 7.81 4.83
N ARG A 64 -13.14 6.69 4.11
CA ARG A 64 -12.10 5.67 4.22
C ARG A 64 -11.26 5.61 2.96
N MET A 65 -9.94 5.65 3.13
CA MET A 65 -8.96 5.45 2.07
C MET A 65 -8.42 4.03 2.13
N ARG A 66 -8.49 3.31 1.01
CA ARG A 66 -7.68 2.11 0.76
C ARG A 66 -6.70 2.41 -0.35
N ILE A 67 -5.43 2.08 -0.15
CA ILE A 67 -4.36 2.31 -1.13
C ILE A 67 -3.69 0.99 -1.47
N PHE A 68 -3.62 0.70 -2.76
CA PHE A 68 -2.96 -0.47 -3.30
C PHE A 68 -1.74 -0.02 -4.11
N ASN A 69 -0.58 -0.56 -3.80
CA ASN A 69 0.64 -0.34 -4.54
C ASN A 69 0.53 -0.94 -5.95
N ALA A 70 1.42 -0.54 -6.85
CA ALA A 70 1.50 -1.08 -8.21
C ALA A 70 1.71 -2.60 -8.26
N ASP A 71 2.23 -3.24 -7.20
CA ASP A 71 2.37 -4.69 -7.10
C ASP A 71 1.09 -5.40 -6.61
N GLY A 72 0.02 -4.66 -6.32
CA GLY A 72 -1.27 -5.14 -5.83
C GLY A 72 -1.38 -5.31 -4.31
N THR A 73 -0.30 -5.05 -3.55
CA THR A 73 -0.35 -5.08 -2.08
C THR A 73 -1.04 -3.86 -1.52
N GLU A 74 -1.77 -4.02 -0.42
CA GLU A 74 -2.41 -2.89 0.27
C GLU A 74 -1.42 -2.22 1.24
N ALA A 75 -1.21 -0.92 1.07
CA ALA A 75 -0.36 -0.13 1.95
C ALA A 75 -1.16 0.44 3.13
N GLN A 76 -0.50 0.61 4.27
CA GLN A 76 -1.18 1.09 5.46
C GLN A 76 -1.56 2.59 5.37
N MET A 77 -0.66 3.38 4.80
CA MET A 77 -0.79 4.83 4.63
C MET A 77 0.18 5.31 3.54
N CYS A 78 -0.17 6.40 2.87
CA CYS A 78 0.75 7.13 2.00
C CYS A 78 0.48 8.64 2.12
N GLY A 79 1.48 9.40 2.57
CA GLY A 79 1.34 10.85 2.76
C GLY A 79 1.04 11.60 1.44
N ASN A 80 1.62 11.16 0.32
CA ASN A 80 1.31 11.73 -1.00
C ASN A 80 -0.11 11.35 -1.45
N GLY A 81 -0.51 10.10 -1.24
CA GLY A 81 -1.84 9.60 -1.55
C GLY A 81 -2.94 10.34 -0.80
N ILE A 82 -2.75 10.58 0.50
CA ILE A 82 -3.68 11.39 1.32
C ILE A 82 -3.83 12.80 0.75
N ARG A 83 -2.73 13.48 0.40
CA ARG A 83 -2.83 14.81 -0.23
C ARG A 83 -3.60 14.75 -1.56
N CYS A 84 -3.39 13.71 -2.36
CA CYS A 84 -4.09 13.52 -3.63
C CYS A 84 -5.59 13.34 -3.42
N ILE A 85 -6.02 12.50 -2.47
CA ILE A 85 -7.46 12.35 -2.21
C ILE A 85 -8.09 13.57 -1.57
N SER A 86 -7.41 14.28 -0.67
CA SER A 86 -7.95 15.51 -0.09
C SER A 86 -8.12 16.59 -1.16
N LYS A 87 -7.20 16.66 -2.12
CA LYS A 87 -7.36 17.54 -3.28
C LYS A 87 -8.51 17.10 -4.18
N PHE A 88 -8.63 15.80 -4.47
CA PHE A 88 -9.76 15.25 -5.22
C PHE A 88 -11.11 15.59 -4.56
N LEU A 89 -11.23 15.39 -3.24
CA LEU A 89 -12.43 15.73 -2.46
C LEU A 89 -12.71 17.22 -2.49
N ALA A 90 -11.68 18.06 -2.38
CA ALA A 90 -11.83 19.50 -2.49
C ALA A 90 -12.42 19.92 -3.86
N ASP A 91 -11.92 19.29 -4.92
CA ASP A 91 -12.34 19.56 -6.29
C ASP A 91 -13.75 19.04 -6.58
N SER A 92 -14.08 17.83 -6.11
CA SER A 92 -15.40 17.22 -6.32
C SER A 92 -16.49 17.88 -5.49
N ASP A 93 -16.20 18.21 -4.23
CA ASP A 93 -17.19 18.66 -3.25
C ASP A 93 -17.26 20.19 -3.15
N LYS A 94 -16.33 20.91 -3.80
CA LYS A 94 -16.23 22.38 -3.83
C LYS A 94 -16.18 23.00 -2.44
N VAL A 95 -15.31 22.49 -1.59
CA VAL A 95 -15.13 22.98 -0.22
C VAL A 95 -14.31 24.27 -0.17
N MET A 96 -14.38 24.98 0.95
CA MET A 96 -13.61 26.21 1.19
C MET A 96 -12.26 25.91 1.85
N VAL A 97 -11.30 26.82 1.70
CA VAL A 97 -10.05 26.82 2.48
C VAL A 97 -10.35 26.72 3.98
N GLY A 98 -9.56 25.90 4.69
CA GLY A 98 -9.73 25.58 6.11
C GLY A 98 -10.63 24.37 6.36
N HIS A 99 -11.25 23.79 5.33
CA HIS A 99 -12.00 22.54 5.47
C HIS A 99 -11.08 21.39 5.85
N LYS A 100 -11.51 20.58 6.82
CA LYS A 100 -10.77 19.45 7.37
C LYS A 100 -11.48 18.15 7.06
N TRP A 101 -10.71 17.12 6.71
CA TRP A 101 -11.20 15.75 6.57
C TRP A 101 -10.53 14.85 7.58
N LYS A 102 -11.32 13.99 8.21
CA LYS A 102 -10.88 12.82 8.98
C LYS A 102 -10.97 11.59 8.08
N ILE A 103 -9.82 11.13 7.60
CA ILE A 103 -9.74 10.04 6.64
C ILE A 103 -9.29 8.78 7.37
N GLU A 104 -10.14 7.77 7.42
CA GLU A 104 -9.81 6.45 7.93
C GLU A 104 -8.83 5.75 6.99
N THR A 105 -7.74 5.25 7.55
CA THR A 105 -6.73 4.42 6.88
C THR A 105 -6.43 3.19 7.75
N LEU A 106 -5.64 2.25 7.23
CA LEU A 106 -5.14 1.13 8.05
C LEU A 106 -4.20 1.59 9.17
N ALA A 107 -3.60 2.78 9.06
CA ALA A 107 -2.81 3.41 10.13
C ALA A 107 -3.66 4.19 11.15
N GLY A 108 -4.99 4.17 11.02
CA GLY A 108 -5.92 4.94 11.84
C GLY A 108 -6.48 6.16 11.10
N ILE A 109 -7.10 7.07 11.85
CA ILE A 109 -7.70 8.29 11.29
C ILE A 109 -6.62 9.34 11.10
N ILE A 110 -6.44 9.80 9.85
CA ILE A 110 -5.53 10.87 9.48
C ILE A 110 -6.33 12.15 9.23
N VAL A 111 -5.87 13.27 9.78
CA VAL A 111 -6.48 14.58 9.56
C VAL A 111 -5.75 15.29 8.43
N SER A 112 -6.51 15.75 7.45
CA SER A 112 -6.00 16.63 6.39
C SER A 112 -6.82 17.91 6.32
N GLU A 113 -6.23 18.99 5.80
CA GLU A 113 -6.88 20.29 5.67
C GLU A 113 -6.50 20.96 4.35
N LEU A 114 -7.48 21.55 3.68
CA LEU A 114 -7.25 22.41 2.52
C LEU A 114 -6.70 23.75 3.00
N LYS A 115 -5.50 24.12 2.58
CA LYS A 115 -4.87 25.41 2.83
C LYS A 115 -5.02 26.32 1.60
N GLU A 116 -4.54 27.55 1.74
CA GLU A 116 -4.46 28.49 0.62
C GLU A 116 -3.60 27.92 -0.53
N ASN A 117 -3.83 28.44 -1.75
CA ASN A 117 -3.09 28.04 -2.95
C ASN A 117 -3.15 26.53 -3.27
N ASP A 118 -4.28 25.88 -2.96
CA ASP A 118 -4.52 24.44 -3.23
C ASP A 118 -3.52 23.50 -2.53
N MET A 119 -2.86 23.98 -1.46
CA MET A 119 -1.95 23.17 -0.66
C MET A 119 -2.74 22.31 0.32
N ILE A 120 -2.27 21.09 0.57
CA ILE A 120 -2.89 20.19 1.53
C ILE A 120 -1.98 20.03 2.74
N TYR A 121 -2.51 20.39 3.90
CA TYR A 121 -1.95 20.05 5.19
C TYR A 121 -2.34 18.61 5.54
N VAL A 122 -1.40 17.85 6.11
CA VAL A 122 -1.64 16.52 6.66
C VAL A 122 -0.95 16.45 8.02
N ASP A 123 -1.71 16.04 9.02
CA ASP A 123 -1.18 15.66 10.33
C ASP A 123 -0.54 14.27 10.22
N MET A 124 0.76 14.20 10.41
CA MET A 124 1.54 12.96 10.30
C MET A 124 1.72 12.27 11.65
N GLY A 125 1.09 12.79 12.71
CA GLY A 125 1.10 12.22 14.04
C GLY A 125 2.38 12.53 14.81
N ILE A 126 2.68 11.69 15.80
CA ILE A 126 3.80 11.88 16.74
C ILE A 126 5.01 11.07 16.27
N PRO A 127 6.20 11.67 16.18
CA PRO A 127 7.40 10.95 15.82
C PRO A 127 7.90 10.03 16.93
N ILE A 128 8.55 8.95 16.52
CA ILE A 128 9.18 7.97 17.39
C ILE A 128 10.69 8.25 17.40
N LEU A 129 11.26 8.56 18.56
CA LEU A 129 12.69 8.89 18.70
C LEU A 129 13.51 7.81 19.41
N SER A 130 12.84 7.01 20.23
CA SER A 130 13.43 5.90 21.00
C SER A 130 13.99 4.83 20.06
N PRO A 131 15.28 4.43 20.18
CA PRO A 131 15.88 3.40 19.34
C PRO A 131 15.13 2.06 19.38
N HIS A 132 14.57 1.70 20.54
CA HIS A 132 13.84 0.45 20.73
C HIS A 132 12.56 0.42 19.88
N ASP A 133 11.89 1.57 19.74
CA ASP A 133 10.61 1.69 19.06
C ASP A 133 10.77 1.99 17.55
N ILE A 134 11.96 2.43 17.11
CA ILE A 134 12.38 2.56 15.69
C ILE A 134 12.90 1.23 15.10
N PRO A 135 12.85 0.13 15.86
CA PRO A 135 13.86 -0.95 15.84
C PRO A 135 15.24 -0.61 15.25
N THR A 136 16.08 0.11 15.99
CA THR A 136 17.49 0.32 15.64
C THR A 136 18.46 -0.06 16.76
N ARG A 137 19.66 -0.49 16.38
CA ARG A 137 20.79 -0.81 17.27
C ARG A 137 21.73 0.39 17.48
N LEU A 138 21.37 1.55 16.95
CA LEU A 138 22.08 2.80 17.23
C LEU A 138 21.97 3.17 18.71
N SER A 139 22.94 3.92 19.21
CA SER A 139 22.95 4.36 20.60
C SER A 139 22.02 5.56 20.79
N VAL A 140 21.48 5.72 22.00
CA VAL A 140 20.72 6.93 22.36
C VAL A 140 21.70 8.09 22.52
N GLY A 141 21.50 9.15 21.75
CA GLY A 141 22.23 10.40 21.82
C GLY A 141 21.59 11.43 22.75
N GLN A 142 21.93 12.70 22.51
CA GLN A 142 21.28 13.84 23.15
C GLN A 142 19.81 13.94 22.68
N ASP A 143 18.91 14.47 23.50
CA ASP A 143 17.48 14.64 23.19
C ASP A 143 16.73 13.34 22.80
N ASN A 144 17.20 12.19 23.31
CA ASN A 144 16.64 10.85 23.08
C ASN A 144 16.64 10.37 21.62
N ILE A 145 17.36 11.03 20.71
CA ILE A 145 17.45 10.58 19.31
C ILE A 145 18.46 9.44 19.16
N ALA A 146 18.15 8.47 18.31
CA ALA A 146 19.07 7.39 17.95
C ALA A 146 20.18 7.93 17.04
N ILE A 147 21.45 7.84 17.44
CA ILE A 147 22.60 8.32 16.66
C ILE A 147 23.75 7.33 16.65
N GLY A 148 24.62 7.42 15.64
CA GLY A 148 25.86 6.67 15.63
C GLY A 148 26.68 6.86 14.36
N LEU A 149 27.71 6.01 14.24
CA LEU A 149 28.53 5.90 13.05
C LEU A 149 28.25 4.57 12.37
N ILE A 150 28.04 4.60 11.05
CA ILE A 150 27.86 3.41 10.23
C ILE A 150 28.96 3.39 9.18
N GLU A 151 29.63 2.26 9.00
CA GLU A 151 30.63 2.10 7.95
C GLU A 151 30.06 1.25 6.81
N THR A 152 30.03 1.79 5.59
CA THR A 152 29.67 1.03 4.39
C THR A 152 30.66 1.32 3.28
N ASN A 153 31.18 0.26 2.66
CA ASN A 153 32.11 0.34 1.53
C ASN A 153 33.29 1.32 1.75
N GLY A 154 33.86 1.29 2.96
CA GLY A 154 35.02 2.13 3.36
C GLY A 154 34.70 3.59 3.64
N ILE A 155 33.42 3.98 3.70
CA ILE A 155 32.97 5.32 4.11
C ILE A 155 32.28 5.20 5.47
N THR A 156 32.66 6.07 6.40
CA THR A 156 31.99 6.23 7.68
C THR A 156 30.97 7.36 7.61
N TRP A 157 29.72 7.04 7.90
CA TRP A 157 28.58 7.95 7.91
C TRP A 157 28.24 8.33 9.35
N SER A 158 28.07 9.62 9.60
CA SER A 158 27.39 10.10 10.82
C SER A 158 25.89 10.07 10.56
N VAL A 159 25.17 9.31 11.39
CA VAL A 159 23.76 9.01 11.13
C VAL A 159 22.92 9.26 12.36
N ALA A 160 21.66 9.62 12.12
CA ALA A 160 20.63 9.67 13.13
C ALA A 160 19.35 9.00 12.60
N ALA A 161 18.51 8.49 13.50
CA ALA A 161 17.26 7.84 13.11
C ALA A 161 16.06 8.41 13.85
N ALA A 162 14.94 8.45 13.13
CA ALA A 162 13.62 8.79 13.63
C ALA A 162 12.60 7.82 13.01
N GLY A 163 11.44 7.68 13.64
CA GLY A 163 10.35 6.85 13.16
C GLY A 163 9.08 7.65 12.94
N MET A 164 8.35 7.31 11.89
CA MET A 164 7.02 7.87 11.56
C MET A 164 5.97 6.75 11.42
N GLY A 165 6.13 5.68 12.21
CA GLY A 165 5.48 4.38 12.04
C GLY A 165 6.33 3.37 11.26
N ASN A 166 7.28 3.86 10.47
CA ASN A 166 8.36 3.09 9.84
C ASN A 166 9.74 3.72 10.15
N PRO A 167 10.84 2.95 10.08
CA PRO A 167 12.19 3.44 10.37
C PRO A 167 12.74 4.33 9.26
N HIS A 168 13.39 5.43 9.67
CA HIS A 168 14.12 6.35 8.80
C HIS A 168 15.50 6.62 9.37
N ILE A 169 16.53 6.45 8.55
CA ILE A 169 17.89 6.92 8.82
C ILE A 169 18.17 8.16 7.98
N VAL A 170 18.71 9.19 8.63
CA VAL A 170 19.04 10.48 8.03
C VAL A 170 20.53 10.72 8.19
N ILE A 171 21.16 11.09 7.08
CA ILE A 171 22.60 11.26 6.94
C ILE A 171 22.84 12.69 6.47
N PRO A 172 23.22 13.61 7.37
CA PRO A 172 23.64 14.95 6.97
C PRO A 172 24.88 14.88 6.08
N VAL A 173 24.79 15.49 4.90
CA VAL A 173 25.86 15.55 3.90
C VAL A 173 26.04 16.99 3.41
N LYS A 174 27.22 17.27 2.83
CA LYS A 174 27.52 18.60 2.28
C LYS A 174 26.73 18.88 0.99
N ASP A 175 26.63 17.88 0.12
CA ASP A 175 25.87 17.93 -1.12
C ASP A 175 25.15 16.58 -1.30
N ALA A 176 23.83 16.62 -1.43
CA ALA A 176 23.02 15.43 -1.59
C ALA A 176 23.10 14.85 -3.01
N GLU A 177 23.43 15.65 -4.03
CA GLU A 177 23.52 15.21 -5.43
C GLU A 177 24.85 14.50 -5.73
N ASP A 178 25.90 14.79 -4.96
CA ASP A 178 27.21 14.14 -5.09
C ASP A 178 27.20 12.69 -4.58
N ILE A 179 26.14 12.28 -3.87
CA ILE A 179 26.02 10.93 -3.32
C ILE A 179 25.50 9.97 -4.38
N ASP A 180 26.27 8.92 -4.64
CA ASP A 180 25.83 7.75 -5.42
C ASP A 180 24.82 6.93 -4.61
N ILE A 181 23.57 7.39 -4.62
CA ILE A 181 22.49 6.81 -3.81
C ILE A 181 22.17 5.37 -4.19
N GLU A 182 22.35 4.99 -5.46
CA GLU A 182 22.12 3.62 -5.95
C GLU A 182 23.18 2.67 -5.38
N LYS A 183 24.40 3.15 -5.18
CA LYS A 183 25.47 2.38 -4.55
C LYS A 183 25.30 2.26 -3.03
N PHE A 184 24.95 3.35 -2.34
CA PHE A 184 24.95 3.37 -0.87
C PHE A 184 23.59 3.06 -0.24
N GLY A 185 22.50 3.37 -0.93
CA GLY A 185 21.12 3.13 -0.48
C GLY A 185 20.88 1.69 -0.02
N PRO A 186 21.12 0.66 -0.86
CA PRO A 186 20.93 -0.74 -0.47
C PRO A 186 21.78 -1.15 0.73
N LEU A 187 23.04 -0.69 0.78
CA LEU A 187 23.98 -1.03 1.86
C LEU A 187 23.53 -0.46 3.21
N LEU A 188 22.89 0.71 3.20
CA LEU A 188 22.39 1.39 4.39
C LEU A 188 21.00 0.89 4.80
N GLU A 189 20.14 0.59 3.82
CA GLU A 189 18.82 -0.02 4.01
C GLU A 189 18.94 -1.35 4.77
N GLU A 190 19.85 -2.23 4.32
CA GLU A 190 20.04 -3.58 4.89
C GLU A 190 21.06 -3.62 6.03
N HIS A 191 21.56 -2.46 6.47
CA HIS A 191 22.63 -2.41 7.46
C HIS A 191 22.22 -3.08 8.78
N PHE A 192 23.15 -3.80 9.43
CA PHE A 192 22.87 -4.58 10.65
C PHE A 192 22.29 -3.74 11.80
N ALA A 193 22.47 -2.42 11.77
CA ALA A 193 21.90 -1.50 12.74
C ALA A 193 20.36 -1.43 12.67
N PHE A 194 19.74 -1.84 11.56
CA PHE A 194 18.30 -1.79 11.35
C PHE A 194 17.75 -3.20 11.04
N PRO A 195 17.35 -3.98 12.06
CA PRO A 195 16.88 -5.35 11.88
C PRO A 195 15.65 -5.50 10.96
N THR A 196 14.85 -4.44 10.83
CA THR A 196 13.66 -4.38 9.98
C THR A 196 13.89 -3.57 8.71
N GLN A 197 15.16 -3.40 8.32
CA GLN A 197 15.63 -2.47 7.29
C GLN A 197 15.19 -1.02 7.57
N THR A 198 15.57 -0.07 6.73
CA THR A 198 15.22 1.35 6.94
C THR A 198 15.13 2.15 5.65
N ASN A 199 14.34 3.22 5.65
CA ASN A 199 14.42 4.22 4.59
C ASN A 199 15.64 5.10 4.82
N VAL A 200 16.41 5.36 3.77
CA VAL A 200 17.69 6.09 3.86
C VAL A 200 17.53 7.47 3.22
N HIS A 201 17.94 8.50 3.95
CA HIS A 201 17.83 9.88 3.50
C HIS A 201 19.16 10.60 3.60
N PHE A 202 19.61 11.16 2.48
CA PHE A 202 20.76 12.06 2.43
C PHE A 202 20.24 13.49 2.50
N LEU A 203 20.57 14.16 3.61
CA LEU A 203 20.07 15.48 3.96
C LEU A 203 21.16 16.51 3.74
N GLN A 204 20.91 17.48 2.87
CA GLN A 204 21.73 18.67 2.73
C GLN A 204 21.02 19.86 3.37
N VAL A 205 21.70 20.56 4.26
CA VAL A 205 21.20 21.78 4.89
C VAL A 205 21.59 22.96 3.99
N ILE A 206 20.61 23.64 3.40
CA ILE A 206 20.84 24.83 2.59
C ILE A 206 20.86 26.05 3.52
N GLU A 207 19.82 26.18 4.35
CA GLU A 207 19.65 27.16 5.42
C GLU A 207 18.92 26.51 6.61
N HIS A 208 18.80 27.21 7.74
CA HIS A 208 18.14 26.68 8.94
C HIS A 208 16.66 26.32 8.72
N ASN A 209 15.99 26.92 7.74
CA ASN A 209 14.60 26.64 7.38
C ASN A 209 14.44 26.11 5.94
N HIS A 210 15.55 25.70 5.30
CA HIS A 210 15.55 25.19 3.93
C HIS A 210 16.51 24.01 3.80
N LEU A 211 15.94 22.84 3.55
CA LEU A 211 16.63 21.56 3.47
C LEU A 211 16.44 20.95 2.09
N LYS A 212 17.38 20.11 1.68
CA LYS A 212 17.29 19.30 0.47
C LYS A 212 17.47 17.84 0.82
N LEU A 213 16.63 16.97 0.26
CA LEU A 213 16.56 15.56 0.62
C LEU A 213 16.60 14.65 -0.61
N ARG A 214 17.51 13.68 -0.61
CA ARG A 214 17.52 12.55 -1.54
C ARG A 214 17.17 11.28 -0.77
N THR A 215 16.26 10.48 -1.30
CA THR A 215 15.70 9.33 -0.59
C THR A 215 15.92 8.03 -1.35
N TRP A 216 16.30 7.01 -0.59
CA TRP A 216 16.19 5.60 -0.95
C TRP A 216 15.15 4.96 -0.02
N GLU A 217 14.00 4.57 -0.56
CA GLU A 217 12.92 3.95 0.20
C GLU A 217 13.11 2.45 0.30
N ARG A 218 12.82 1.92 1.50
CA ARG A 218 12.94 0.51 1.82
C ARG A 218 12.08 -0.32 0.87
N GLY A 219 12.68 -1.28 0.19
CA GLY A 219 12.03 -2.18 -0.76
C GLY A 219 11.61 -1.52 -2.09
N VAL A 220 11.94 -0.25 -2.31
CA VAL A 220 11.55 0.51 -3.52
C VAL A 220 12.77 1.03 -4.27
N GLY A 221 13.76 1.59 -3.56
CA GLY A 221 14.90 2.28 -4.17
C GLY A 221 14.72 3.79 -4.23
N VAL A 222 15.30 4.44 -5.24
CA VAL A 222 15.25 5.92 -5.35
C VAL A 222 13.84 6.41 -5.67
N THR A 223 13.30 7.31 -4.85
CA THR A 223 11.98 7.91 -5.06
C THR A 223 12.03 9.43 -5.22
N PHE A 224 11.02 9.99 -5.89
CA PHE A 224 10.91 11.43 -6.10
C PHE A 224 10.47 12.19 -4.85
N ALA A 225 9.71 11.56 -3.97
CA ALA A 225 9.25 12.18 -2.74
C ALA A 225 8.80 11.16 -1.68
N CYS A 226 9.25 11.35 -0.45
CA CYS A 226 8.85 10.56 0.72
C CYS A 226 8.36 11.49 1.83
N GLY A 227 7.05 11.48 2.12
CA GLY A 227 6.47 12.37 3.13
C GLY A 227 6.95 12.08 4.56
N THR A 228 6.98 10.81 4.96
CA THR A 228 7.51 10.41 6.27
C THR A 228 9.02 10.62 6.37
N GLY A 229 9.75 10.45 5.26
CA GLY A 229 11.17 10.77 5.16
C GLY A 229 11.47 12.26 5.36
N ALA A 230 10.65 13.14 4.78
CA ALA A 230 10.74 14.58 5.00
C ALA A 230 10.50 14.95 6.47
N CYS A 231 9.48 14.34 7.11
CA CYS A 231 9.24 14.48 8.55
C CYS A 231 10.47 14.05 9.38
N ALA A 232 10.98 12.85 9.14
CA ALA A 232 12.15 12.32 9.84
C ALA A 232 13.40 13.19 9.64
N ALA A 233 13.60 13.72 8.43
CA ALA A 233 14.70 14.61 8.11
C ALA A 233 14.64 15.92 8.91
N LEU A 234 13.48 16.55 9.03
CA LEU A 234 13.31 17.75 9.85
C LEU A 234 13.61 17.47 11.32
N ILE A 235 13.05 16.38 11.85
CA ILE A 235 13.23 15.98 13.25
C ILE A 235 14.72 15.79 13.55
N VAL A 236 15.42 15.02 12.72
CA VAL A 236 16.86 14.79 12.85
C VAL A 236 17.63 16.10 12.73
N ALA A 237 17.35 16.91 11.71
CA ALA A 237 18.05 18.17 11.50
C ALA A 237 17.90 19.09 12.71
N HIS A 238 16.69 19.20 13.24
CA HIS A 238 16.41 20.01 14.42
C HIS A 238 17.11 19.45 15.67
N SER A 239 17.00 18.15 15.94
CA SER A 239 17.67 17.50 17.08
C SER A 239 19.20 17.60 17.04
N LEU A 240 19.79 17.74 15.85
CA LEU A 240 21.22 17.98 15.67
C LEU A 240 21.60 19.47 15.70
N GLY A 241 20.65 20.39 15.91
CA GLY A 241 20.88 21.83 15.91
C GLY A 241 21.16 22.42 14.52
N LEU A 242 20.79 21.72 13.45
CA LEU A 242 21.05 22.10 12.06
C LEU A 242 19.87 22.86 11.41
N SER A 243 18.67 22.76 11.98
CA SER A 243 17.44 23.31 11.41
C SER A 243 16.51 23.85 12.50
N ASP A 244 15.65 24.79 12.10
CA ASP A 244 14.46 25.19 12.84
C ASP A 244 13.44 24.04 12.87
N LYS A 245 12.38 24.18 13.68
CA LYS A 245 11.26 23.21 13.76
C LYS A 245 10.27 23.33 12.62
N GLU A 246 10.43 24.33 11.77
CA GLU A 246 9.68 24.49 10.53
C GLU A 246 10.68 24.72 9.42
N ALA A 247 10.61 23.92 8.36
CA ALA A 247 11.47 24.08 7.20
C ALA A 247 10.79 23.65 5.91
N GLN A 248 11.15 24.31 4.81
CA GLN A 248 10.91 23.78 3.48
C GLN A 248 11.92 22.66 3.20
N ILE A 249 11.45 21.53 2.71
CA ILE A 249 12.26 20.39 2.31
C ILE A 249 12.06 20.17 0.82
N ASP A 250 13.13 20.37 0.05
CA ASP A 250 13.16 20.11 -1.38
C ASP A 250 13.49 18.64 -1.64
N LEU A 251 12.55 17.94 -2.26
CA LEU A 251 12.74 16.58 -2.79
C LEU A 251 12.83 16.65 -4.32
N PRO A 252 13.32 15.59 -5.00
CA PRO A 252 13.42 15.59 -6.46
C PRO A 252 12.09 15.90 -7.18
N GLY A 253 10.95 15.52 -6.59
CA GLY A 253 9.60 15.78 -7.11
C GLY A 253 9.01 17.15 -6.78
N GLY A 254 9.69 17.96 -5.97
CA GLY A 254 9.25 19.28 -5.49
C GLY A 254 9.34 19.40 -3.97
N SER A 255 8.70 20.41 -3.41
CA SER A 255 8.93 20.81 -2.01
C SER A 255 7.75 20.48 -1.09
N LEU A 256 8.07 20.18 0.16
CA LEU A 256 7.13 20.10 1.28
C LEU A 256 7.52 21.14 2.33
N LEU A 257 6.55 21.85 2.90
CA LEU A 257 6.74 22.57 4.15
C LEU A 257 6.45 21.59 5.28
N VAL A 258 7.41 21.41 6.18
CA VAL A 258 7.29 20.47 7.30
C VAL A 258 7.41 21.26 8.59
N ASN A 259 6.51 21.02 9.53
CA ASN A 259 6.48 21.70 10.83
C ASN A 259 6.29 20.69 11.95
N TRP A 260 7.19 20.72 12.94
CA TRP A 260 7.13 19.90 14.14
C TRP A 260 6.71 20.75 15.35
N GLU A 261 5.43 20.66 15.71
CA GLU A 261 4.83 21.44 16.78
C GLU A 261 5.21 20.89 18.16
N THR A 262 5.61 21.78 19.07
CA THR A 262 6.11 21.37 20.40
C THR A 262 5.04 21.16 21.45
N ILE A 263 3.84 21.71 21.24
CA ILE A 263 2.79 21.68 22.26
C ILE A 263 2.24 20.26 22.38
N ASP A 264 1.91 19.65 21.25
CA ASP A 264 1.35 18.29 21.19
C ASP A 264 2.34 17.26 20.62
N ASN A 265 3.55 17.70 20.24
CA ASN A 265 4.60 16.89 19.63
C ASN A 265 4.20 16.28 18.26
N HIS A 266 3.18 16.82 17.61
CA HIS A 266 2.76 16.40 16.28
C HIS A 266 3.65 17.01 15.20
N ILE A 267 3.92 16.24 14.15
CA ILE A 267 4.57 16.73 12.95
C ILE A 267 3.56 16.76 11.80
N SER A 268 3.65 17.80 11.00
CA SER A 268 2.76 18.03 9.88
C SER A 268 3.53 18.30 8.60
N ILE A 269 2.88 17.99 7.48
CA ILE A 269 3.37 18.35 6.16
C ILE A 269 2.33 19.20 5.45
N ILE A 270 2.80 20.20 4.70
CA ILE A 270 2.01 20.96 3.75
C ILE A 270 2.66 20.77 2.38
N GLY A 271 1.89 20.23 1.44
CA GLY A 271 2.37 19.90 0.12
C GLY A 271 1.30 20.04 -0.95
N SER A 272 1.73 20.19 -2.20
CA SER A 272 0.80 20.21 -3.33
C SER A 272 0.35 18.78 -3.69
N ALA A 273 -0.83 18.72 -4.31
CA ALA A 273 -1.30 17.60 -5.10
C ALA A 273 -2.02 18.14 -6.33
N LYS A 274 -1.88 17.47 -7.48
CA LYS A 274 -2.41 17.97 -8.75
C LYS A 274 -3.16 16.89 -9.49
N ALA A 275 -4.32 17.25 -10.02
CA ALA A 275 -5.04 16.47 -11.01
C ALA A 275 -4.23 16.46 -12.33
N ILE A 276 -4.18 15.31 -12.99
CA ILE A 276 -3.54 15.14 -14.30
C ILE A 276 -4.62 15.00 -15.37
N PHE A 277 -5.48 13.98 -15.24
CA PHE A 277 -6.59 13.75 -16.15
C PHE A 277 -7.65 12.85 -15.50
N ASP A 278 -8.86 12.89 -16.05
CA ASP A 278 -9.94 11.95 -15.72
C ASP A 278 -10.10 10.92 -16.84
N GLY A 279 -10.52 9.71 -16.48
CA GLY A 279 -10.65 8.61 -17.42
C GLY A 279 -11.78 7.64 -17.08
N VAL A 280 -12.06 6.77 -18.04
CA VAL A 280 -13.06 5.70 -17.92
C VAL A 280 -12.41 4.40 -18.37
N LEU A 281 -12.45 3.37 -17.52
CA LEU A 281 -11.98 2.05 -17.88
C LEU A 281 -12.95 1.37 -18.86
N THR A 282 -12.37 0.70 -19.85
CA THR A 282 -13.15 -0.13 -20.78
C THR A 282 -13.74 -1.33 -20.02
N PRO A 283 -14.79 -1.98 -20.55
CA PRO A 283 -15.36 -3.17 -19.95
C PRO A 283 -14.33 -4.30 -19.76
N GLU A 284 -13.33 -4.43 -20.62
CA GLU A 284 -12.30 -5.48 -20.55
C GLU A 284 -11.32 -5.23 -19.40
N LEU A 285 -11.04 -3.96 -19.09
CA LEU A 285 -10.22 -3.54 -17.95
C LEU A 285 -11.04 -3.35 -16.66
N THR A 286 -12.36 -3.56 -16.73
CA THR A 286 -13.24 -3.52 -15.58
C THR A 286 -13.55 -4.96 -15.17
N PRO A 287 -13.14 -5.43 -13.98
CA PRO A 287 -13.38 -6.80 -13.53
C PRO A 287 -14.84 -7.21 -13.76
N ILE A 288 -15.04 -8.26 -14.54
CA ILE A 288 -16.36 -8.82 -14.81
C ILE A 288 -16.67 -9.81 -13.69
N VAL A 289 -17.78 -9.58 -12.99
CA VAL A 289 -18.39 -10.60 -12.13
C VAL A 289 -18.94 -11.69 -13.03
N SER A 290 -18.47 -12.93 -12.87
CA SER A 290 -19.18 -14.07 -13.43
C SER A 290 -20.62 -14.06 -12.89
N GLU A 291 -21.61 -14.22 -13.77
CA GLU A 291 -23.05 -13.99 -13.56
C GLU A 291 -23.75 -14.73 -12.40
N VAL A 292 -23.02 -15.39 -11.50
CA VAL A 292 -23.60 -16.13 -10.36
C VAL A 292 -24.14 -15.20 -9.26
N ALA A 293 -23.82 -13.90 -9.29
CA ALA A 293 -24.22 -12.96 -8.24
C ALA A 293 -25.61 -12.30 -8.45
N GLN A 294 -26.23 -12.40 -9.63
CA GLN A 294 -27.49 -11.70 -9.92
C GLN A 294 -28.77 -12.53 -9.69
N THR A 295 -28.68 -13.83 -9.40
CA THR A 295 -29.87 -14.69 -9.25
C THR A 295 -30.47 -14.72 -7.84
N PHE A 296 -30.00 -13.87 -6.91
CA PHE A 296 -30.49 -13.87 -5.52
C PHE A 296 -31.64 -12.88 -5.24
N ASN A 297 -32.01 -12.01 -6.18
CA ASN A 297 -33.01 -10.96 -5.95
C ASN A 297 -34.44 -11.29 -6.43
N GLU A 298 -34.73 -12.49 -6.93
CA GLU A 298 -36.09 -12.86 -7.39
C GLU A 298 -36.80 -13.93 -6.54
N ILE A 299 -36.19 -14.44 -5.46
CA ILE A 299 -36.78 -15.55 -4.68
C ILE A 299 -37.46 -15.08 -3.36
N GLU A 300 -37.37 -13.80 -2.99
CA GLU A 300 -38.10 -13.27 -1.82
C GLU A 300 -39.55 -12.89 -2.17
N LYS A 301 -40.40 -13.88 -2.47
CA LYS A 301 -41.86 -13.66 -2.54
C LYS A 301 -42.68 -14.96 -2.48
N VAL A 302 -42.50 -15.80 -1.46
CA VAL A 302 -43.52 -16.80 -1.10
C VAL A 302 -43.56 -16.98 0.43
N GLU A 303 -44.78 -16.88 0.97
CA GLU A 303 -45.13 -16.93 2.40
C GLU A 303 -44.84 -18.27 3.09
N MET A 304 -44.79 -18.17 4.41
CA MET A 304 -44.40 -19.17 5.41
C MET A 304 -45.36 -20.37 5.57
N VAL A 305 -44.78 -21.57 5.76
CA VAL A 305 -45.31 -22.62 6.65
C VAL A 305 -44.13 -23.33 7.34
N GLU A 306 -44.20 -23.46 8.66
CA GLU A 306 -43.22 -24.10 9.55
C GLU A 306 -43.14 -25.63 9.36
N GLU A 307 -41.94 -26.21 9.33
CA GLU A 307 -41.54 -27.39 10.13
C GLU A 307 -40.02 -27.72 9.97
N ASN A 308 -39.42 -28.20 11.08
CA ASN A 308 -37.99 -28.39 11.34
C ASN A 308 -37.25 -29.38 10.41
N ILE A 309 -36.03 -29.00 9.96
CA ILE A 309 -34.71 -29.73 9.93
C ILE A 309 -33.74 -28.90 9.04
N PRO A 310 -32.56 -28.44 9.53
CA PRO A 310 -31.66 -27.63 8.70
C PRO A 310 -30.88 -28.51 7.72
N THR A 311 -31.21 -28.42 6.44
CA THR A 311 -30.42 -28.96 5.33
C THR A 311 -29.47 -27.88 4.81
N PHE A 312 -28.17 -28.05 5.05
CA PHE A 312 -27.12 -27.17 4.52
C PHE A 312 -26.82 -27.53 3.05
N GLU A 313 -27.22 -26.69 2.09
CA GLU A 313 -26.81 -26.79 0.68
C GLU A 313 -25.74 -25.74 0.32
N LYS A 314 -24.48 -26.06 0.64
CA LYS A 314 -23.21 -25.78 -0.08
C LYS A 314 -22.07 -25.63 0.93
N VAL A 315 -21.31 -26.71 1.09
CA VAL A 315 -20.05 -26.70 1.84
C VAL A 315 -18.94 -26.23 0.91
N LEU A 316 -18.25 -25.14 1.25
CA LEU A 316 -17.01 -24.72 0.58
C LEU A 316 -15.83 -25.53 1.12
N CYS A 317 -15.33 -26.48 0.33
CA CYS A 317 -14.24 -27.37 0.72
C CYS A 317 -12.93 -26.61 1.06
N THR A 318 -12.69 -25.45 0.44
CA THR A 318 -11.52 -24.59 0.72
C THR A 318 -11.55 -23.97 2.11
N ILE A 319 -12.73 -23.83 2.71
CA ILE A 319 -12.92 -23.27 4.05
C ILE A 319 -12.94 -24.40 5.10
N VAL A 320 -13.52 -25.56 4.75
CA VAL A 320 -13.75 -26.66 5.70
C VAL A 320 -12.60 -27.66 5.77
N CYS A 321 -11.81 -27.84 4.70
CA CYS A 321 -10.70 -28.81 4.64
C CYS A 321 -9.35 -28.10 4.48
N VAL A 322 -8.90 -27.47 5.57
CA VAL A 322 -7.68 -26.60 5.59
C VAL A 322 -6.39 -27.36 5.25
N ASN A 323 -6.36 -28.69 5.40
CA ASN A 323 -5.19 -29.53 5.08
C ASN A 323 -5.49 -30.59 3.99
N GLY A 324 -6.43 -30.30 3.09
CA GLY A 324 -6.95 -31.28 2.12
C GLY A 324 -7.95 -32.25 2.74
N CYS A 325 -8.72 -32.95 1.91
CA CYS A 325 -9.79 -33.85 2.36
C CYS A 325 -9.21 -35.25 2.68
N LEU A 326 -8.59 -35.38 3.86
CA LEU A 326 -7.90 -36.61 4.28
C LEU A 326 -8.85 -37.76 4.68
N HIS A 327 -10.11 -37.45 4.99
CA HIS A 327 -11.15 -38.43 5.35
C HIS A 327 -12.46 -38.10 4.61
N PRO A 328 -12.60 -38.48 3.33
CA PRO A 328 -13.74 -38.11 2.49
C PRO A 328 -15.09 -38.60 3.03
N ASP A 329 -15.10 -39.73 3.75
CA ASP A 329 -16.31 -40.28 4.38
C ASP A 329 -16.91 -39.35 5.44
N ASN A 330 -16.10 -38.45 6.00
CA ASN A 330 -16.49 -37.47 7.01
C ASN A 330 -16.77 -36.08 6.41
N CYS A 331 -16.74 -35.93 5.08
CA CYS A 331 -17.02 -34.65 4.43
C CYS A 331 -18.46 -34.22 4.72
N PRO A 332 -18.73 -33.04 5.31
CA PRO A 332 -20.10 -32.64 5.68
C PRO A 332 -21.04 -32.46 4.48
N SER A 333 -20.52 -32.38 3.25
CA SER A 333 -21.31 -32.40 2.02
C SER A 333 -21.74 -33.82 1.65
N LEU A 334 -23.02 -34.12 1.81
CA LEU A 334 -23.61 -35.40 1.40
C LEU A 334 -23.40 -35.68 -0.10
N LYS A 335 -23.56 -34.66 -0.94
CA LYS A 335 -23.35 -34.76 -2.39
C LYS A 335 -21.90 -35.11 -2.75
N ALA A 336 -20.92 -34.54 -2.04
CA ALA A 336 -19.52 -34.86 -2.26
C ALA A 336 -19.20 -36.30 -1.83
N ARG A 337 -19.73 -36.77 -0.69
CA ARG A 337 -19.57 -38.17 -0.24
C ARG A 337 -20.12 -39.17 -1.25
N ILE A 338 -21.30 -38.91 -1.82
CA ILE A 338 -21.91 -39.77 -2.84
C ILE A 338 -21.04 -39.83 -4.09
N ASN A 339 -20.56 -38.68 -4.59
CA ASN A 339 -19.73 -38.64 -5.79
C ASN A 339 -18.40 -39.39 -5.63
N VAL A 340 -17.75 -39.27 -4.46
CA VAL A 340 -16.51 -39.99 -4.16
C VAL A 340 -16.76 -41.49 -4.04
N SER A 341 -17.84 -41.90 -3.36
CA SER A 341 -18.22 -43.31 -3.24
C SER A 341 -18.53 -43.93 -4.60
N ASP A 342 -19.27 -43.22 -5.46
CA ASP A 342 -19.56 -43.66 -6.83
C ASP A 342 -18.29 -43.79 -7.68
N PHE A 343 -17.32 -42.89 -7.51
CA PHE A 343 -16.04 -42.96 -8.21
C PHE A 343 -15.22 -44.17 -7.78
N LEU A 344 -15.07 -44.40 -6.46
CA LEU A 344 -14.31 -45.53 -5.91
C LEU A 344 -14.95 -46.89 -6.23
N ASN A 345 -16.27 -46.95 -6.33
CA ASN A 345 -16.99 -48.19 -6.68
C ASN A 345 -16.95 -48.50 -8.19
N LYS A 346 -16.69 -47.51 -9.04
CA LYS A 346 -16.68 -47.66 -10.51
C LYS A 346 -15.29 -47.84 -11.10
N HIS A 347 -14.23 -47.57 -10.33
CA HIS A 347 -12.86 -47.67 -10.80
C HIS A 347 -12.05 -48.64 -9.94
N SER A 348 -11.27 -49.49 -10.59
CA SER A 348 -10.26 -50.32 -9.92
C SER A 348 -9.06 -49.47 -9.48
N LEU A 349 -8.29 -49.98 -8.52
CA LEU A 349 -7.09 -49.28 -8.03
C LEU A 349 -6.07 -49.05 -9.15
N ASP A 350 -5.94 -50.00 -10.08
CA ASP A 350 -5.02 -49.90 -11.22
C ASP A 350 -5.49 -48.84 -12.24
N GLU A 351 -6.80 -48.71 -12.48
CA GLU A 351 -7.36 -47.64 -13.33
C GLU A 351 -7.19 -46.25 -12.71
N MET A 352 -7.31 -46.14 -11.39
CA MET A 352 -7.06 -44.88 -10.70
C MET A 352 -5.60 -44.45 -10.77
N LEU A 353 -4.66 -45.40 -10.69
CA LEU A 353 -3.22 -45.13 -10.84
C LEU A 353 -2.86 -44.76 -12.28
N ALA A 354 -3.52 -45.36 -13.29
CA ALA A 354 -3.35 -44.99 -14.68
C ALA A 354 -3.82 -43.55 -14.98
N LEU A 355 -5.00 -43.16 -14.46
CA LEU A 355 -5.54 -41.79 -14.62
C LEU A 355 -4.62 -40.71 -14.02
N ALA A 356 -3.95 -41.01 -12.90
CA ALA A 356 -3.00 -40.10 -12.28
C ALA A 356 -1.71 -39.93 -13.12
N ASN A 357 -1.23 -41.00 -13.76
CA ASN A 357 -0.04 -40.96 -14.61
C ASN A 357 -0.30 -40.28 -15.96
N ASP A 358 -1.47 -40.50 -16.58
CA ASP A 358 -1.86 -39.84 -17.83
C ASP A 358 -1.97 -38.31 -17.68
N SER A 359 -2.37 -37.84 -16.50
CA SER A 359 -2.40 -36.41 -16.13
C SER A 359 -1.00 -35.77 -16.06
N ILE A 360 0.02 -36.57 -15.75
CA ILE A 360 1.42 -36.10 -15.68
C ILE A 360 2.06 -36.09 -17.07
N GLU A 361 1.86 -37.14 -17.87
CA GLU A 361 2.36 -37.18 -19.26
C GLU A 361 1.76 -36.07 -20.13
N SER A 362 0.47 -35.78 -19.97
CA SER A 362 -0.20 -34.69 -20.70
C SER A 362 0.34 -33.31 -20.34
N ARG A 363 0.71 -33.07 -19.07
CA ARG A 363 1.37 -31.82 -18.62
C ARG A 363 2.80 -31.70 -19.14
N LEU A 364 3.53 -32.81 -19.24
CA LEU A 364 4.90 -32.82 -19.78
C LEU A 364 4.93 -32.59 -21.29
N ARG A 365 3.98 -33.15 -22.05
CA ARG A 365 3.83 -32.91 -23.49
C ARG A 365 3.49 -31.44 -23.80
N ALA A 366 2.54 -30.86 -23.09
CA ALA A 366 2.19 -29.45 -23.24
C ALA A 366 3.40 -28.53 -23.01
N LYS A 367 4.26 -28.86 -22.03
CA LYS A 367 5.49 -28.10 -21.75
C LYS A 367 6.52 -28.22 -22.89
N SER A 368 6.74 -29.43 -23.41
CA SER A 368 7.66 -29.69 -24.53
C SER A 368 7.24 -28.98 -25.83
N GLU A 369 5.93 -28.92 -26.13
CA GLU A 369 5.40 -28.22 -27.31
C GLU A 369 5.56 -26.69 -27.20
N THR A 370 5.56 -26.15 -25.98
CA THR A 370 5.77 -24.73 -25.71
C THR A 370 7.25 -24.33 -25.90
N ASP A 371 8.18 -25.20 -25.50
CA ASP A 371 9.62 -24.97 -25.64
C ASP A 371 10.11 -25.08 -27.11
N ALA A 372 9.43 -25.89 -27.94
CA ALA A 372 9.73 -26.02 -29.37
C ALA A 372 9.28 -24.81 -30.21
N GLN A 373 8.26 -24.07 -29.76
CA GLN A 373 7.75 -22.87 -30.45
C GLN A 373 8.57 -21.60 -30.17
N THR A 374 9.48 -21.64 -29.20
CA THR A 374 10.31 -20.49 -28.78
C THR A 374 11.74 -20.53 -29.34
N SER A 375 12.07 -21.51 -30.19
CA SER A 375 13.42 -21.71 -30.76
C SER A 375 13.50 -21.62 -32.30
N ILE A 376 12.59 -20.91 -32.97
CA ILE A 376 12.71 -20.56 -34.41
C ILE A 376 12.66 -19.05 -34.59
#